data_AF-A0A2X2WA51-F1
#
_entry.id   AF-A0A2X2WA51-F1
#
_cell.length_a   1.000
_cell.length_b   1.000
_cell.length_c   1.000
_cell.angle_alpha   90.00
_cell.angle_beta   90.00
_cell.angle_gamma   90.00
#
_symmetry.space_group_name_H-M   'P 1'
#
loop_
_entity.id
_entity.type
_entity.pdbx_description
1 polymer ?
#
loop_
_entity_poly.entity_id
_entity_poly.type
_entity_poly.pdbx_seq_one_letter_code
_entity_poly.pdbx_strand_id
1 'polypeptide(L)' 'MSAQPVDIQIFGRSLRVNCPPEQRDALNQAADDLNQRLQDLKVRTRVTNTEQLVFIAALNIQL' A
#
# COMPACT_ATOMS: atom_id res chain seq x y z
N MET A 1 -23.02 -9.39 5.04
CA MET A 1 -22.25 -8.49 5.92
C MET A 1 -21.73 -7.35 5.07
N SER A 2 -22.06 -6.11 5.42
CA SER A 2 -21.84 -4.95 4.54
C SER A 2 -20.37 -4.51 4.63
N ALA A 3 -19.66 -4.53 3.50
CA ALA A 3 -18.32 -3.95 3.41
C ALA A 3 -18.41 -2.45 3.72
N GLN A 4 -17.59 -1.97 4.66
CA GLN A 4 -17.54 -0.55 4.99
C GLN A 4 -16.39 0.11 4.22
N PRO A 5 -16.57 1.33 3.70
CA PRO A 5 -15.47 2.06 3.11
C PRO A 5 -14.45 2.39 4.18
N VAL A 6 -13.22 1.92 4.01
CA VAL A 6 -12.06 2.22 4.84
C VAL A 6 -11.14 3.12 4.05
N ASP A 7 -10.85 4.29 4.60
CA ASP A 7 -9.83 5.19 4.08
C ASP A 7 -8.46 4.75 4.63
N ILE A 8 -7.54 4.42 3.72
CA ILE A 8 -6.16 4.03 4.01
C ILE A 8 -5.20 4.98 3.30
N GLN A 9 -4.03 5.21 3.90
CA GLN A 9 -3.01 6.08 3.32
C GLN A 9 -1.73 5.28 3.07
N ILE A 10 -1.30 5.23 1.80
CA ILE A 10 -0.11 4.50 1.37
C ILE A 10 0.82 5.48 0.66
N PHE A 11 2.00 5.68 1.21
CA PHE A 11 3.08 6.49 0.63
C PHE A 11 2.63 7.92 0.26
N GLY A 12 1.79 8.52 1.10
CA GLY A 12 1.22 9.85 0.91
C GLY A 12 -0.02 9.91 0.00
N ARG A 13 -0.47 8.78 -0.57
CA ARG A 13 -1.70 8.68 -1.36
C ARG A 13 -2.83 8.12 -0.50
N SER A 14 -3.95 8.83 -0.43
CA SER A 14 -5.17 8.34 0.21
C SER A 14 -5.96 7.47 -0.76
N LEU A 15 -6.38 6.29 -0.30
CA LEU A 15 -7.13 5.31 -1.06
C LEU A 15 -8.34 4.90 -0.23
N ARG A 16 -9.50 4.75 -0.87
CA ARG A 16 -10.70 4.23 -0.22
C ARG A 16 -10.94 2.81 -0.69
N VAL A 17 -10.94 1.87 0.23
CA VAL A 17 -11.15 0.44 -0.03
C VAL A 17 -12.38 -0.02 0.72
N ASN A 18 -13.31 -0.65 0.00
CA ASN A 18 -14.46 -1.29 0.64
C ASN A 18 -13.97 -2.59 1.28
N CYS A 19 -13.95 -2.64 2.60
CA CYS A 19 -13.44 -3.78 3.34
C CYS A 19 -14.42 -4.14 4.47
N PRO A 20 -14.75 -5.42 4.68
CA PRO A 20 -15.53 -5.82 5.82
C PRO A 20 -14.74 -5.58 7.12
N PRO A 21 -15.40 -5.30 8.26
CA PRO A 21 -14.74 -4.92 9.51
C PRO A 21 -13.79 -6.00 10.04
N GLU A 22 -14.07 -7.28 9.77
CA GLU A 22 -13.21 -8.42 10.11
C GLU A 22 -11.87 -8.45 9.36
N GLN A 23 -11.80 -7.83 8.17
CA GLN A 23 -10.57 -7.72 7.37
C GLN A 23 -9.87 -6.37 7.54
N ARG A 24 -10.43 -5.46 8.34
CA ARG A 24 -9.87 -4.12 8.52
C ARG A 24 -8.45 -4.14 9.09
N ASP A 25 -8.19 -5.01 10.06
CA ASP A 25 -6.85 -5.21 10.61
C ASP A 25 -5.88 -5.77 9.57
N ALA A 26 -6.30 -6.78 8.81
CA ALA A 26 -5.50 -7.35 7.72
C ALA A 26 -5.20 -6.32 6.62
N LEU A 27 -6.17 -5.46 6.29
CA LEU A 27 -5.98 -4.38 5.32
C LEU A 27 -4.98 -3.33 5.83
N ASN A 28 -5.05 -2.96 7.10
CA ASN A 28 -4.08 -2.05 7.71
C ASN A 28 -2.68 -2.66 7.72
N GLN A 29 -2.54 -3.94 8.07
CA GLN A 29 -1.25 -4.64 7.99
C GLN A 29 -0.71 -4.67 6.56
N ALA A 30 -1.54 -5.02 5.58
CA ALA A 30 -1.13 -5.01 4.17
C ALA A 30 -0.72 -3.60 3.68
N ALA A 31 -1.39 -2.55 4.16
CA ALA A 31 -1.03 -1.17 3.86
C ALA A 31 0.33 -0.78 4.48
N ASP A 32 0.60 -1.21 5.71
CA ASP A 32 1.89 -0.97 6.39
C ASP A 32 3.03 -1.73 5.69
N ASP A 33 2.81 -3.00 5.35
CA ASP A 33 3.76 -3.83 4.60
C ASP A 33 4.09 -3.21 3.24
N LEU A 34 3.08 -2.70 2.53
CA LEU A 34 3.28 -2.02 1.25
C LEU A 34 4.10 -0.73 1.44
N ASN A 35 3.82 0.03 2.50
CA ASN A 35 4.59 1.23 2.85
C ASN A 35 6.06 0.90 3.13
N GLN A 36 6.34 -0.14 3.92
CA GLN A 36 7.70 -0.58 4.21
C GLN A 36 8.44 -1.01 2.95
N ARG A 37 7.79 -1.79 2.07
CA ARG A 37 8.37 -2.21 0.80
C ARG A 37 8.69 -1.02 -0.11
N LEU A 38 7.79 -0.04 -0.21
CA LEU A 38 8.03 1.19 -0.95
C LEU A 38 9.19 1.99 -0.34
N GLN A 39 9.30 2.06 0.99
CA GLN A 39 10.42 2.72 1.66
C GLN A 39 11.76 2.03 1.33
N ASP A 40 11.81 0.69 1.37
CA ASP A 40 13.00 -0.09 1.03
C ASP A 40 13.39 0.08 -0.44
N LEU A 41 12.41 0.00 -1.35
CA LEU A 41 12.63 0.26 -2.77
C LEU A 41 13.18 1.66 -3.01
N LYS A 42 12.68 2.67 -2.28
CA LYS A 42 13.15 4.05 -2.40
C LYS A 42 14.62 4.17 -2.06
N VAL A 43 15.06 3.51 -0.99
CA VAL A 43 16.46 3.49 -0.56
C VAL A 43 17.33 2.73 -1.57
N ARG A 44 16.88 1.55 -2.01
CA ARG A 44 17.65 0.68 -2.92
C ARG A 44 17.79 1.24 -4.34
N THR A 45 16.70 1.73 -4.92
CA THR A 45 16.70 2.26 -6.29
C THR A 45 17.07 3.73 -6.37
N ARG A 46 17.10 4.45 -5.24
CA ARG A 46 17.27 5.92 -5.14
C ARG A 46 16.25 6.72 -5.96
N VAL A 47 15.14 6.09 -6.34
CA VAL A 47 14.05 6.74 -7.06
C VAL A 47 13.33 7.70 -6.12
N THR A 48 13.31 8.98 -6.44
CA THR A 48 12.59 10.01 -5.69
C THR A 48 11.14 10.16 -6.13
N ASN A 49 10.80 9.68 -7.33
CA ASN A 49 9.45 9.74 -7.86
C ASN A 49 8.59 8.61 -7.27
N THR A 50 7.63 8.99 -6.43
CA THR A 50 6.65 8.09 -5.80
C THR A 50 5.90 7.22 -6.81
N GLU A 51 5.55 7.75 -7.98
CA GLU A 51 4.76 7.02 -8.97
C GLU A 51 5.58 5.89 -9.61
N GLN A 52 6.82 6.16 -9.98
CA GLN A 52 7.75 5.12 -10.44
C GLN A 52 8.01 4.08 -9.35
N LEU A 53 8.12 4.52 -8.10
CA LEU A 53 8.30 3.65 -6.94
C LEU A 53 7.14 2.66 -6.77
N VAL A 54 5.90 3.15 -6.93
CA VAL A 54 4.69 2.33 -6.91
C VAL A 54 4.69 1.34 -8.06
N PHE A 55 5.09 1.73 -9.27
CA PHE A 55 5.21 0.79 -10.40
C PHE A 55 6.26 -0.29 -10.13
N ILE A 56 7.45 0.07 -9.63
CA ILE A 56 8.50 -0.90 -9.33
C ILE A 56 8.04 -1.83 -8.20
N ALA A 57 7.37 -1.31 -7.17
CA ALA A 57 6.80 -2.13 -6.11
C ALA A 57 5.70 -3.06 -6.62
N ALA A 58 4.80 -2.59 -7.49
CA ALA A 58 3.77 -3.42 -8.12
C ALA A 58 4.38 -4.57 -8.93
N LEU A 59 5.42 -4.27 -9.73
CA LEU A 59 6.19 -5.28 -10.46
C LEU A 59 6.91 -6.25 -9.52
N ASN A 60 7.34 -5.80 -8.34
CA ASN A 60 8.01 -6.63 -7.34
C ASN A 60 7.03 -7.48 -6.50
N ILE A 61 5.78 -7.05 -6.36
CA ILE A 61 4.69 -7.76 -5.65
C ILE A 61 4.10 -8.88 -6.52
N GLN A 62 4.26 -8.83 -7.85
CA GLN A 62 3.90 -9.93 -8.74
C GLN A 62 4.93 -11.08 -8.66
N LEU A 63 4.97 -11.78 -7.51
CA LEU A 63 5.55 -13.12 -7.33
C LEU A 63 5.05 -13.77 -6.03
#